data_AF-J2UID2-F1
#
_entry.id   AF-J2UID2-F1
#
_cell.length_a   1.000
_cell.length_b   1.000
_cell.length_c   1.000
_cell.angle_alpha   90.00
_cell.angle_beta   90.00
_cell.angle_gamma   90.00
#
_symmetry.space_group_name_H-M   'P 1'
#
loop_
_entity.id
_entity.type
_entity.pdbx_description
1 polymer ?
#
loop_
_entity_poly.entity_id
_entity_poly.type
_entity_poly.pdbx_seq_one_letter_code
_entity_poly.pdbx_strand_id
1 'polypeptide(L)'
;MPYVQFSDASQVAVVSVFGCPQDPAEYPNQGEVLDDDPRYLAFINPPPDYLAINSAKLQQLIQLAAAQKTALTNRIGDLESAIENIGVEGQEEFAATPEEEAEYPVRKSQLTKWKNYSILLGRVTAQAGWHTVVTWPVQPTSGMDLTVSASSPSTA
;
A
#
# COMPACT_ATOMS: atom_id res chain seq x y z
N MET A 1 -19.35 19.78 -30.75
CA MET A 1 -20.00 20.60 -29.70
C MET A 1 -21.03 19.75 -28.97
N PRO A 2 -20.63 19.05 -27.90
CA PRO A 2 -21.54 18.34 -27.01
C PRO A 2 -22.48 19.30 -26.27
N TYR A 3 -23.71 18.83 -26.05
CA TYR A 3 -24.61 19.42 -25.06
C TYR A 3 -24.26 18.86 -23.70
N VAL A 4 -24.13 19.70 -22.69
CA VAL A 4 -23.73 19.29 -21.33
C VAL A 4 -24.66 19.85 -20.28
N GLN A 5 -24.74 19.13 -19.16
CA GLN A 5 -25.29 19.64 -17.92
C GLN A 5 -24.16 20.05 -16.98
N PHE A 6 -24.26 21.23 -16.38
CA PHE A 6 -23.37 21.64 -15.31
C PHE A 6 -23.94 21.32 -13.92
N SER A 7 -23.07 21.13 -12.93
CA SER A 7 -23.46 20.87 -11.54
C SER A 7 -24.39 21.94 -10.96
N ASP A 8 -24.18 23.19 -11.35
CA ASP A 8 -24.88 24.37 -10.88
C ASP A 8 -24.70 25.54 -11.87
N ALA A 9 -25.28 26.70 -11.53
CA ALA A 9 -25.25 27.89 -12.37
C ALA A 9 -23.86 28.51 -12.60
N SER A 10 -22.82 28.10 -11.85
CA SER A 10 -21.44 28.56 -12.05
C SER A 10 -20.78 27.95 -13.29
N GLN A 11 -21.36 26.88 -13.85
CA GLN A 11 -20.88 26.20 -15.06
C GLN A 11 -19.43 25.71 -14.98
N VAL A 12 -18.94 25.34 -13.80
CA VAL A 12 -17.54 24.93 -13.61
C VAL A 12 -17.30 23.43 -13.82
N ALA A 13 -18.31 22.59 -13.59
CA ALA A 13 -18.18 21.13 -13.66
C ALA A 13 -19.32 20.52 -14.49
N VAL A 14 -18.95 19.72 -15.49
CA VAL A 14 -19.90 18.94 -16.28
C VAL A 14 -20.29 17.68 -15.50
N VAL A 15 -21.59 17.38 -15.42
CA VAL A 15 -22.12 16.19 -14.73
C VAL A 15 -22.82 15.21 -15.67
N SER A 16 -23.24 15.67 -16.85
CA SER A 16 -23.88 14.86 -17.89
C SER A 16 -23.54 15.40 -19.28
N VAL A 17 -23.53 14.52 -20.29
CA VAL A 17 -23.31 14.86 -21.71
C VAL A 17 -24.47 14.28 -22.53
N PHE A 18 -24.99 15.05 -23.47
CA PHE A 18 -26.13 14.73 -24.31
C PHE A 18 -25.83 14.97 -25.80
N GLY A 19 -26.58 14.29 -26.66
CA GLY A 19 -26.55 14.51 -28.11
C GLY A 19 -27.42 15.68 -28.59
N CYS A 20 -28.27 16.25 -27.73
CA CYS A 20 -29.20 17.34 -28.04
C CYS A 20 -29.61 18.11 -26.76
N PRO A 21 -30.26 19.30 -26.88
CA PRO A 21 -30.83 20.01 -25.73
C PRO A 21 -31.85 19.15 -24.96
N GLN A 22 -31.81 19.21 -23.64
CA GLN A 22 -32.75 18.53 -22.73
C GLN A 22 -33.75 19.51 -22.11
N ASP A 23 -34.79 18.99 -21.46
CA ASP A 23 -35.74 19.82 -20.70
C ASP A 23 -35.04 20.50 -19.49
N PRO A 24 -35.00 21.84 -19.41
CA PRO A 24 -34.40 22.55 -18.29
C PRO A 24 -35.05 22.31 -16.92
N ALA A 25 -36.31 21.85 -16.88
CA ALA A 25 -36.99 21.53 -15.62
C ALA A 25 -36.47 20.22 -14.99
N GLU A 26 -36.03 19.27 -15.83
CA GLU A 26 -35.45 18.00 -15.39
C GLU A 26 -33.92 18.06 -15.32
N TYR A 27 -33.30 18.74 -16.30
CA TYR A 27 -31.86 18.92 -16.42
C TYR A 27 -31.52 20.42 -16.40
N PRO A 28 -31.47 21.07 -15.23
CA PRO A 28 -31.12 22.48 -15.13
C PRO A 28 -29.63 22.71 -15.43
N ASN A 29 -29.26 23.98 -15.65
CA ASN A 29 -27.87 24.43 -15.90
C ASN A 29 -27.23 23.78 -17.13
N GLN A 30 -27.94 23.73 -18.25
CA GLN A 30 -27.41 23.21 -19.51
C GLN A 30 -26.55 24.25 -20.25
N GLY A 31 -25.67 23.75 -21.12
CA GLY A 31 -24.93 24.57 -22.08
C GLY A 31 -24.30 23.73 -23.19
N GLU A 32 -23.69 24.41 -24.14
CA GLU A 32 -22.86 23.80 -25.18
C GLU A 32 -21.38 24.10 -24.87
N VAL A 33 -20.53 23.10 -25.01
CA VAL A 33 -19.08 23.24 -24.86
C VAL A 33 -18.38 22.69 -26.10
N LEU A 34 -17.14 23.13 -26.33
CA LEU A 34 -16.31 22.60 -27.41
C LEU A 34 -15.74 21.24 -26.99
N ASP A 35 -15.36 20.43 -27.99
CA ASP A 35 -14.82 19.08 -27.75
C ASP A 35 -13.44 19.13 -27.04
N ASP A 36 -12.75 20.27 -27.10
CA ASP A 36 -11.49 20.57 -26.41
C ASP A 36 -11.68 21.40 -25.12
N ASP A 37 -12.92 21.64 -24.70
CA ASP A 37 -13.21 22.36 -23.45
C ASP A 37 -12.64 21.58 -22.25
N PRO A 38 -11.81 22.22 -21.40
CA PRO A 38 -11.18 21.53 -20.27
C PRO A 38 -12.17 20.85 -19.32
N ARG A 39 -13.39 21.40 -19.16
CA ARG A 39 -14.43 20.83 -18.29
C ARG A 39 -15.02 19.57 -18.91
N TYR A 40 -15.22 19.57 -20.22
CA TYR A 40 -15.68 18.40 -20.97
C TYR A 40 -14.61 17.30 -20.96
N LEU A 41 -13.35 17.66 -21.22
CA LEU A 41 -12.21 16.76 -21.15
C LEU A 41 -12.07 16.13 -19.75
N ALA A 42 -12.23 16.93 -18.69
CA ALA A 42 -12.21 16.43 -17.31
C ALA A 42 -13.40 15.51 -16.97
N PHE A 43 -14.55 15.65 -17.63
CA PHE A 43 -15.68 14.73 -17.44
C PHE A 43 -15.45 13.38 -18.14
N ILE A 44 -15.00 13.40 -19.40
CA ILE A 44 -14.77 12.16 -20.18
C ILE A 44 -13.49 11.43 -19.77
N ASN A 45 -12.53 12.16 -19.18
CA ASN A 45 -11.27 11.64 -18.67
C ASN A 45 -11.00 12.23 -17.28
N PRO A 46 -11.71 11.75 -16.24
CA PRO A 46 -11.58 12.30 -14.90
C PRO A 46 -10.15 12.15 -14.38
N PRO A 47 -9.63 13.18 -13.69
CA PRO A 47 -8.33 13.08 -13.07
C PRO A 47 -8.35 11.93 -12.05
N PRO A 48 -7.26 11.15 -11.96
CA PRO A 48 -7.19 10.06 -11.01
C PRO A 48 -7.32 10.57 -9.57
N ASP A 49 -8.04 9.82 -8.73
CA ASP A 49 -8.09 10.07 -7.29
C ASP A 49 -6.77 9.64 -6.65
N TYR A 50 -5.80 10.54 -6.68
CA TYR A 50 -4.47 10.31 -6.13
C TYR A 50 -4.51 10.05 -4.62
N LEU A 51 -5.50 10.58 -3.89
CA LEU A 51 -5.67 10.30 -2.47
C LEU A 51 -6.05 8.83 -2.27
N ALA A 52 -7.07 8.34 -2.98
CA ALA A 52 -7.48 6.93 -2.91
C ALA A 52 -6.35 5.99 -3.35
N ILE A 53 -5.69 6.29 -4.48
CA ILE A 53 -4.61 5.46 -5.02
C ILE A 53 -3.42 5.39 -4.04
N ASN A 54 -2.93 6.54 -3.57
CA ASN A 54 -1.73 6.55 -2.73
C ASN A 54 -2.01 6.12 -1.29
N SER A 55 -3.22 6.35 -0.76
CA SER A 55 -3.61 5.80 0.55
C SER A 55 -3.72 4.28 0.53
N ALA A 56 -4.31 3.70 -0.52
CA ALA A 56 -4.36 2.25 -0.71
C ALA A 56 -2.96 1.64 -0.80
N LYS A 57 -2.06 2.26 -1.59
CA LYS A 57 -0.66 1.83 -1.67
C LYS A 57 0.06 1.92 -0.32
N LEU A 58 -0.11 3.01 0.43
CA LEU A 58 0.49 3.16 1.75
C LEU A 58 0.02 2.05 2.70
N GLN A 59 -1.28 1.75 2.72
CA GLN A 59 -1.83 0.67 3.52
C GLN A 59 -1.23 -0.69 3.16
N GLN A 60 -1.11 -1.02 1.87
CA GLN A 60 -0.47 -2.24 1.41
C GLN A 60 0.98 -2.37 1.89
N LEU A 61 1.77 -1.29 1.79
CA LEU A 61 3.16 -1.28 2.23
C LEU A 61 3.30 -1.39 3.76
N ILE A 62 2.38 -0.77 4.52
CA ILE A 62 2.32 -0.90 5.98
C ILE A 62 2.02 -2.35 6.39
N GLN A 63 1.05 -2.99 5.73
CA GLN A 63 0.69 -4.39 6.01
C GLN A 63 1.86 -5.34 5.69
N LEU A 64 2.53 -5.16 4.55
CA LEU A 64 3.71 -5.93 4.21
C LEU A 64 4.83 -5.76 5.25
N ALA A 65 5.12 -4.52 5.64
CA ALA A 65 6.15 -4.24 6.63
C ALA A 65 5.78 -4.83 8.01
N ALA A 66 4.51 -4.82 8.39
CA ALA A 66 4.04 -5.47 9.62
C ALA A 66 4.25 -6.98 9.57
N ALA A 67 3.82 -7.65 8.49
CA ALA A 67 3.99 -9.09 8.31
C ALA A 67 5.47 -9.51 8.35
N GLN A 68 6.34 -8.78 7.65
CA GLN A 68 7.80 -9.01 7.67
C GLN A 68 8.39 -8.85 9.07
N LYS A 69 8.05 -7.77 9.79
CA LYS A 69 8.53 -7.56 11.16
C LYS A 69 8.07 -8.66 12.10
N THR A 70 6.83 -9.12 12.00
CA THR A 70 6.30 -10.22 12.82
C THR A 70 7.04 -11.51 12.52
N ALA A 71 7.15 -11.91 11.25
CA ALA A 71 7.83 -13.14 10.86
C ALA A 71 9.31 -13.16 11.28
N LEU A 72 10.02 -12.03 11.09
CA LEU A 72 11.41 -11.90 11.53
C LEU A 72 11.54 -11.93 13.06
N THR A 73 10.64 -11.26 13.79
CA THR A 73 10.67 -11.26 15.25
C THR A 73 10.48 -12.67 15.80
N ASN A 74 9.54 -13.44 15.24
CA ASN A 74 9.30 -14.83 15.65
C ASN A 74 10.53 -15.70 15.37
N ARG A 75 11.07 -15.68 14.14
CA ARG A 75 12.25 -16.50 13.80
C ARG A 75 13.48 -16.13 14.64
N ILE A 76 13.68 -14.84 14.94
CA ILE A 76 14.75 -14.39 15.83
C ILE A 76 14.57 -14.97 17.23
N GLY A 77 13.34 -14.98 17.76
CA GLY A 77 13.04 -15.58 19.07
C GLY A 77 13.33 -17.09 19.09
N ASP A 78 12.89 -17.82 18.06
CA ASP A 78 13.15 -19.26 17.95
C ASP A 78 14.66 -19.56 17.90
N LEU A 79 15.40 -18.80 17.09
CA LEU A 79 16.86 -18.93 16.98
C LEU A 79 17.57 -18.58 18.29
N GLU A 80 17.11 -17.54 19.00
CA GLU A 80 17.67 -17.14 20.29
C GLU A 80 17.50 -18.24 21.33
N SER A 81 16.30 -18.82 21.44
CA SER A 81 16.04 -19.96 22.33
C SER A 81 16.86 -21.20 21.94
N ALA A 82 17.02 -21.50 20.65
CA ALA A 82 17.85 -22.62 20.21
C ALA A 82 19.33 -22.41 20.55
N ILE A 83 19.84 -21.18 20.40
CA ILE A 83 21.22 -20.82 20.77
C ILE A 83 21.43 -20.96 22.29
N GLU A 84 20.44 -20.56 23.10
CA GLU A 84 20.49 -20.71 24.56
C GLU A 84 20.56 -22.17 25.02
N ASN A 85 20.01 -23.12 24.24
CA ASN A 85 20.04 -24.55 24.55
C ASN A 85 21.40 -25.22 24.28
N ILE A 86 22.35 -24.53 23.62
CA ILE A 86 23.68 -25.11 23.33
C ILE A 86 24.41 -25.44 24.64
N GLY A 87 24.70 -26.73 24.83
CA GLY A 87 25.42 -27.22 26.01
C GLY A 87 24.57 -27.36 27.28
N VAL A 88 23.25 -27.23 27.18
CA VAL A 88 22.32 -27.48 28.29
C VAL A 88 21.96 -28.97 28.34
N GLU A 89 22.22 -29.61 29.47
CA GLU A 89 21.93 -31.04 29.69
C GLU A 89 20.44 -31.33 29.50
N GLY A 90 20.13 -32.30 28.62
CA GLY A 90 18.75 -32.72 28.31
C GLY A 90 18.03 -31.85 27.29
N GLN A 91 18.70 -30.90 26.64
CA GLN A 91 18.14 -30.05 25.59
C GLN A 91 18.93 -30.12 24.28
N GLU A 92 19.79 -31.13 24.11
CA GLU A 92 20.70 -31.27 22.98
C GLU A 92 19.98 -31.35 21.63
N GLU A 93 18.75 -31.88 21.61
CA GLU A 93 17.88 -31.93 20.41
C GLU A 93 17.36 -30.55 19.99
N PHE A 94 17.30 -29.59 20.91
CA PHE A 94 16.81 -28.23 20.68
C PHE A 94 17.94 -27.20 20.60
N ALA A 95 19.20 -27.64 20.67
CA ALA A 95 20.37 -26.78 20.52
C ALA A 95 20.52 -26.33 19.06
N ALA A 96 20.85 -25.06 18.85
CA ALA A 96 20.99 -24.51 17.52
C ALA A 96 22.10 -25.22 16.72
N THR A 97 21.82 -25.41 15.44
CA THR A 97 22.81 -25.85 14.45
C THR A 97 23.75 -24.70 14.05
N PRO A 98 24.95 -24.97 13.50
CA PRO A 98 25.84 -23.92 13.01
C PRO A 98 25.20 -23.02 11.93
N GLU A 99 24.31 -23.58 11.12
CA GLU A 99 23.53 -22.84 10.13
C GLU A 99 22.55 -21.85 10.79
N GLU A 100 21.91 -22.26 11.90
CA GLU A 100 21.00 -21.42 12.67
C GLU A 100 21.74 -20.31 13.43
N GLU A 101 22.91 -20.61 13.99
CA GLU A 101 23.81 -19.61 14.57
C GLU A 101 24.22 -18.55 13.53
N ALA A 102 24.52 -18.97 12.30
CA ALA A 102 24.85 -18.07 11.20
C ALA A 102 23.62 -17.27 10.69
N GLU A 103 22.41 -17.83 10.77
CA GLU A 103 21.16 -17.18 10.38
C GLU A 103 20.77 -16.03 11.34
N TYR A 104 20.95 -16.21 12.65
CA TYR A 104 20.53 -15.25 13.70
C TYR A 104 20.95 -13.79 13.44
N PRO A 105 22.25 -13.47 13.22
CA PRO A 105 22.66 -12.09 12.95
C PRO A 105 22.10 -11.55 11.61
N VAL A 106 21.88 -12.41 10.62
CA VAL A 106 21.28 -12.03 9.33
C VAL A 106 19.83 -11.57 9.55
N ARG A 107 19.04 -12.33 10.31
CA ARG A 107 17.64 -11.97 10.60
C ARG A 107 17.51 -10.70 11.42
N LYS A 108 18.41 -10.47 12.39
CA LYS A 108 18.46 -9.19 13.14
C LYS A 108 18.75 -7.99 12.24
N SER A 109 19.67 -8.16 11.28
CA SER A 109 19.95 -7.13 10.27
C SER A 109 18.72 -6.86 9.39
N GLN A 110 18.05 -7.91 8.92
CA GLN A 110 16.80 -7.79 8.15
C GLN A 110 15.70 -7.07 8.96
N LEU A 111 15.49 -7.43 10.23
CA LEU A 111 14.48 -6.81 11.08
C LEU A 111 14.74 -5.31 11.25
N THR A 112 16.00 -4.91 11.43
CA THR A 112 16.39 -3.50 11.50
C THR A 112 16.03 -2.74 10.21
N LYS A 113 16.33 -3.33 9.03
CA LYS A 113 15.95 -2.73 7.74
C LYS A 113 14.43 -2.54 7.62
N TRP A 114 13.65 -3.53 8.01
CA TRP A 114 12.18 -3.46 7.96
C TRP A 114 11.58 -2.49 8.99
N LYS A 115 12.18 -2.35 10.18
CA LYS A 115 11.82 -1.32 11.16
C LYS A 115 12.07 0.09 10.61
N ASN A 116 13.25 0.33 10.03
CA ASN A 116 13.59 1.61 9.41
C ASN A 116 12.64 1.96 8.27
N TYR A 117 12.33 0.98 7.41
CA TYR A 117 11.36 1.14 6.33
C TYR A 117 9.96 1.52 6.87
N SER A 118 9.48 0.82 7.90
CA SER A 118 8.20 1.12 8.56
C SER A 118 8.15 2.54 9.15
N ILE A 119 9.27 3.04 9.71
CA ILE A 119 9.38 4.41 10.21
C ILE A 119 9.27 5.41 9.05
N LEU A 120 9.94 5.13 7.92
CA LEU A 120 9.87 5.99 6.74
C LEU A 120 8.45 6.01 6.13
N LEU A 121 7.75 4.88 6.09
CA LEU A 121 6.35 4.82 5.66
C LEU A 121 5.46 5.72 6.53
N GLY A 122 5.67 5.74 7.84
CA GLY A 122 4.93 6.62 8.76
C GLY A 122 5.16 8.12 8.52
N ARG A 123 6.17 8.50 7.73
CA ARG A 123 6.48 9.89 7.36
C ARG A 123 5.95 10.28 5.98
N VAL A 124 5.40 9.34 5.21
CA VAL A 124 4.93 9.59 3.83
C VAL A 124 3.82 10.63 3.78
N THR A 125 2.88 10.59 4.73
CA THR A 125 1.74 11.53 4.79
C THR A 125 2.13 12.95 5.20
N ALA A 126 3.35 13.14 5.73
CA ALA A 126 3.89 14.45 6.09
C ALA A 126 4.67 15.13 4.95
N GLN A 127 4.81 14.47 3.79
CA GLN A 127 5.48 15.05 2.63
C GLN A 127 4.65 16.19 2.03
N ALA A 128 5.31 17.26 1.58
CA ALA A 128 4.63 18.39 0.94
C ALA A 128 3.87 18.00 -0.35
N GLY A 129 4.32 16.95 -1.04
CA GLY A 129 3.67 16.41 -2.24
C GLY A 129 2.57 15.38 -1.95
N TRP A 130 2.23 15.12 -0.69
CA TRP A 130 1.09 14.28 -0.37
C TRP A 130 -0.20 15.01 -0.81
N HIS A 131 -1.06 14.44 -1.66
CA HIS A 131 -1.16 13.06 -2.17
C HIS A 131 -0.84 12.93 -3.67
N THR A 132 -0.32 13.95 -4.34
CA THR A 132 -0.16 13.99 -5.80
C THR A 132 1.22 13.55 -6.27
N VAL A 133 2.30 13.94 -5.58
CA VAL A 133 3.69 13.63 -5.93
C VAL A 133 4.38 13.02 -4.70
N VAL A 134 4.19 11.71 -4.52
CA VAL A 134 4.67 10.98 -3.35
C VAL A 134 6.05 10.37 -3.62
N THR A 135 7.02 10.66 -2.76
CA THR A 135 8.34 10.00 -2.77
C THR A 135 8.29 8.77 -1.86
N TRP A 136 8.24 7.59 -2.46
CA TRP A 136 8.15 6.33 -1.72
C TRP A 136 9.50 5.90 -1.16
N PRO A 137 9.58 5.48 0.12
CA PRO A 137 10.81 4.90 0.64
C PRO A 137 11.16 3.60 -0.09
N VAL A 138 12.46 3.29 -0.18
CA VAL A 138 12.94 2.07 -0.81
C VAL A 138 12.62 0.87 0.09
N GLN A 139 11.84 -0.07 -0.43
CA GLN A 139 11.52 -1.31 0.28
C GLN A 139 12.78 -2.19 0.43
N PRO A 140 13.01 -2.82 1.59
CA PRO A 140 14.07 -3.81 1.75
C PRO A 140 13.91 -4.98 0.77
N THR A 141 15.01 -5.39 0.12
CA THR A 141 15.05 -6.53 -0.83
C THR A 141 15.17 -7.90 -0.14
N SER A 142 15.48 -7.91 1.15
CA SER A 142 15.68 -9.12 1.95
C SER A 142 14.69 -9.16 3.12
N GLY A 143 14.11 -10.32 3.39
CA GLY A 143 13.17 -10.54 4.50
C GLY A 143 12.82 -12.02 4.66
N MET A 144 11.67 -12.29 5.26
CA MET A 144 11.06 -13.61 5.33
C MET A 144 10.25 -13.90 4.08
N ASP A 145 10.24 -15.16 3.66
CA ASP A 145 9.27 -15.65 2.70
C ASP A 145 7.91 -15.78 3.40
N LEU A 146 6.94 -14.98 2.96
CA LEU A 146 5.60 -14.95 3.55
C LEU A 146 4.61 -15.89 2.83
N THR A 147 5.05 -16.62 1.80
CA THR A 147 4.18 -17.49 1.00
C THR A 147 3.90 -18.84 1.67
N VAL A 148 4.70 -19.25 2.66
CA VAL A 148 4.61 -20.54 3.35
C VAL A 148 3.59 -20.61 4.50
N SER A 149 3.09 -19.47 5.00
CA SER A 149 2.13 -19.42 6.12
C SER A 149 0.67 -19.72 5.71
N ALA A 150 0.38 -20.02 4.44
CA ALA A 150 -0.96 -20.33 3.93
C ALA A 150 -1.21 -21.85 3.74
N SER A 151 -0.45 -22.71 4.40
CA SER A 151 -0.63 -24.17 4.31
C SER A 151 -1.85 -24.63 5.12
N SER A 152 -2.84 -25.17 4.40
CA SER A 152 -4.18 -25.56 4.87
C SER A 152 -4.19 -26.57 6.03
N PRO A 153 -5.27 -26.61 6.84
CA PRO A 153 -5.42 -27.62 7.89
C PRO A 153 -5.54 -29.00 7.24
N SER A 154 -4.56 -29.87 7.51
CA SER A 154 -4.63 -31.29 7.22
C SER A 154 -5.81 -31.88 7.97
N THR A 155 -6.82 -32.33 7.23
CA THR A 155 -7.96 -33.06 7.79
C THR A 155 -7.44 -34.45 8.19
N ALA A 156 -7.53 -34.77 9.48
CA ALA A 156 -7.40 -36.12 10.01
C ALA A 156 -8.75 -36.52 10.63
#